data_AF-A0A7X9ABG7-F1
#
_entry.id   AF-A0A7X9ABG7-F1
#
_cell.length_a   1.000
_cell.length_b   1.000
_cell.length_c   1.000
_cell.angle_alpha   90.00
_cell.angle_beta   90.00
_cell.angle_gamma   90.00
#
_symmetry.space_group_name_H-M   'P 1'
#
loop_
_entity.id
_entity.type
_entity.pdbx_description
1 polymer ?
#
loop_
_entity_poly.entity_id
_entity_poly.type
_entity_poly.pdbx_seq_one_letter_code
_entity_poly.pdbx_strand_id
1 'polypeptide(L)'
;MNKSKGGAVWGQPLAICGAIIAIIAALWGIKRTIAGDDMKEARDREIEYQRIQTRELGKYLADKFAGSKVVVMVDPMLRFDMYGAPIQREDPILEGLKQGLANKLTIVSEISPKMPVKEKKEPVAGPDGEMMPMDDMMEPMEMWFTAEKLAEILPAKDSYDIFITLIGIPSTGNVLSVMKSMAGKKIVLVGGDTMTMAKLFAAGDKQASIAPVAVAAVTYNPKAIYDDKPIPKNAKEAFDKRYLLITPENFQTVKTEHSNLFAM
;
A
#
# COMPACT_ATOMS: atom_id res chain seq x y z
N MET A 1 42.12 21.94 0.92
CA MET A 1 40.72 22.31 1.24
C MET A 1 39.79 21.45 0.38
N ASN A 2 39.36 20.29 0.87
CA ASN A 2 38.37 19.46 0.19
C ASN A 2 36.97 19.91 0.60
N LYS A 3 36.26 20.60 -0.30
CA LYS A 3 34.81 20.77 -0.21
C LYS A 3 34.16 19.51 -0.74
N SER A 4 33.91 18.52 0.12
CA SER A 4 32.89 17.52 -0.20
C SER A 4 31.54 18.25 -0.20
N LYS A 5 30.90 18.31 -1.37
CA LYS A 5 29.50 18.73 -1.46
C LYS A 5 28.70 17.71 -0.65
N GLY A 6 28.10 18.14 0.46
CA GLY A 6 27.15 17.32 1.19
C GLY A 6 26.04 16.92 0.24
N GLY A 7 25.99 15.64 -0.12
CA GLY A 7 24.84 15.06 -0.82
C GLY A 7 23.62 15.34 0.03
N ALA A 8 22.63 16.02 -0.55
CA ALA A 8 21.46 16.42 0.19
C ALA A 8 20.66 15.16 0.60
N VAL A 9 20.37 15.03 1.90
CA VAL A 9 19.82 13.83 2.56
C VAL A 9 18.39 13.49 2.08
N TRP A 10 17.71 14.43 1.42
CA TRP A 10 16.40 14.24 0.77
C TRP A 10 16.36 13.14 -0.31
N GLY A 11 17.50 12.82 -0.91
CA GLY A 11 17.56 11.84 -1.99
C GLY A 11 17.46 10.39 -1.53
N GLN A 12 17.73 10.07 -0.27
CA GLN A 12 17.82 8.68 0.18
C GLN A 12 16.46 7.97 0.32
N PRO A 13 15.42 8.55 0.96
CA PRO A 13 14.11 7.90 1.06
C PRO A 13 13.41 7.78 -0.31
N LEU A 14 13.53 8.81 -1.15
CA LEU A 14 13.01 8.84 -2.53
C LEU A 14 13.76 7.87 -3.45
N ALA A 15 15.08 7.74 -3.31
CA ALA A 15 15.86 6.75 -4.05
C ALA A 15 15.55 5.32 -3.60
N ILE A 16 15.20 5.09 -2.33
CA ILE A 16 14.79 3.76 -1.83
C ILE A 16 13.39 3.41 -2.33
N CYS A 17 12.42 4.33 -2.27
CA CYS A 17 11.09 4.12 -2.86
C CYS A 17 11.19 3.95 -4.38
N GLY A 18 12.01 4.77 -5.04
CA GLY A 18 12.34 4.65 -6.45
C GLY A 18 13.05 3.34 -6.79
N ALA A 19 13.92 2.82 -5.91
CA ALA A 19 14.56 1.52 -6.08
C ALA A 19 13.57 0.36 -5.91
N ILE A 20 12.64 0.44 -4.95
CA ILE A 20 11.58 -0.55 -4.77
C ILE A 20 10.65 -0.55 -5.99
N ILE A 21 10.23 0.63 -6.46
CA ILE A 21 9.41 0.79 -7.67
C ILE A 21 10.18 0.34 -8.92
N ALA A 22 11.47 0.64 -9.03
CA ALA A 22 12.32 0.18 -10.13
C ALA A 22 12.55 -1.34 -10.10
N ILE A 23 12.63 -1.95 -8.92
CA ILE A 23 12.67 -3.41 -8.76
C ILE A 23 11.32 -4.00 -9.17
N ILE A 24 10.20 -3.42 -8.75
CA ILE A 24 8.85 -3.83 -9.16
C ILE A 24 8.70 -3.72 -10.69
N ALA A 25 9.13 -2.60 -11.29
CA ALA A 25 9.08 -2.36 -12.73
C ALA A 25 10.04 -3.26 -13.51
N ALA A 26 11.24 -3.52 -12.99
CA ALA A 26 12.18 -4.47 -13.58
C ALA A 26 11.62 -5.90 -13.55
N LEU A 27 11.10 -6.34 -12.40
CA LEU A 27 10.48 -7.67 -12.26
C LEU A 27 9.22 -7.83 -13.14
N TRP A 28 8.48 -6.75 -13.39
CA TRP A 28 7.34 -6.74 -14.31
C TRP A 28 7.75 -6.65 -15.79
N GLY A 29 8.82 -5.92 -16.13
CA GLY A 29 9.40 -5.86 -17.47
C GLY A 29 10.02 -7.19 -17.92
N ILE A 30 10.53 -7.97 -16.96
CA ILE A 30 11.09 -9.31 -17.19
C ILE A 30 10.03 -10.37 -17.55
N LYS A 31 8.72 -10.05 -17.43
CA LYS A 31 7.66 -10.90 -17.98
C LYS A 31 7.80 -11.15 -19.50
N ARG A 32 8.63 -10.35 -20.20
CA ARG A 32 8.95 -10.49 -21.63
C ARG A 32 10.26 -11.23 -21.95
N THR A 33 11.11 -11.53 -20.98
CA THR A 33 12.45 -12.08 -21.26
C THR A 33 12.91 -13.06 -20.17
N ILE A 34 12.82 -14.36 -20.51
CA ILE A 34 13.54 -15.50 -19.93
C ILE A 34 12.93 -16.07 -18.62
N ALA A 35 12.30 -17.23 -18.77
CA ALA A 35 11.72 -18.03 -17.69
C ALA A 35 12.78 -19.00 -17.08
N GLY A 36 12.95 -18.96 -15.76
CA GLY A 36 13.73 -19.92 -14.97
C GLY A 36 13.09 -20.15 -13.60
N ASP A 37 13.32 -21.32 -12.99
CA ASP A 37 12.68 -21.75 -11.73
C ASP A 37 13.01 -20.84 -10.53
N ASP A 38 14.25 -20.33 -10.45
CA ASP A 38 14.69 -19.41 -9.38
C ASP A 38 13.86 -18.12 -9.33
N MET A 39 13.40 -17.64 -10.50
CA MET A 39 12.56 -16.44 -10.62
C MET A 39 11.14 -16.70 -10.13
N LYS A 40 10.63 -17.92 -10.33
CA LYS A 40 9.33 -18.33 -9.80
C LYS A 40 9.40 -18.39 -8.28
N GLU A 41 10.44 -18.99 -7.71
CA GLU A 41 10.60 -19.06 -6.26
C GLU A 41 10.77 -17.68 -5.62
N ALA A 42 11.59 -16.80 -6.23
CA ALA A 42 11.76 -15.43 -5.74
C ALA A 42 10.43 -14.66 -5.77
N ARG A 43 9.66 -14.79 -6.85
CA ARG A 43 8.33 -14.17 -6.97
C ARG A 43 7.35 -14.73 -5.94
N ASP A 44 7.29 -16.05 -5.79
CA ASP A 44 6.37 -16.70 -4.87
C ASP A 44 6.72 -16.35 -3.40
N ARG A 45 8.02 -16.17 -3.08
CA ARG A 45 8.44 -15.61 -1.79
C ARG A 45 7.91 -14.20 -1.56
N GLU A 46 8.02 -13.34 -2.57
CA GLU A 46 7.60 -11.95 -2.47
C GLU A 46 6.08 -11.80 -2.32
N ILE A 47 5.32 -12.64 -3.03
CA ILE A 47 3.86 -12.76 -2.87
C ILE A 47 3.51 -13.19 -1.44
N GLU A 48 4.21 -14.17 -0.86
CA GLU A 48 3.93 -14.59 0.52
C GLU A 48 4.34 -13.54 1.55
N TYR A 49 5.41 -12.77 1.37
CA TYR A 49 5.70 -11.64 2.26
C TYR A 49 4.63 -10.54 2.17
N GLN A 50 4.10 -10.26 0.98
CA GLN A 50 2.95 -9.37 0.81
C GLN A 50 1.69 -9.87 1.52
N ARG A 51 1.50 -11.19 1.62
CA ARG A 51 0.42 -11.82 2.38
C ARG A 51 0.67 -11.77 3.89
N ILE A 52 1.91 -12.00 4.33
CA ILE A 52 2.32 -11.98 5.73
C ILE A 52 2.07 -10.60 6.37
N GLN A 53 2.45 -9.51 5.68
CA GLN A 53 2.30 -8.15 6.24
C GLN A 53 0.86 -7.87 6.69
N THR A 54 -0.12 -8.21 5.88
CA THR A 54 -1.52 -7.93 6.17
C THR A 54 -2.20 -9.02 6.97
N ARG A 55 -1.66 -10.24 6.96
CA ARG A 55 -2.11 -11.31 7.88
C ARG A 55 -1.83 -10.96 9.33
N GLU A 56 -0.64 -10.47 9.66
CA GLU A 56 -0.33 -10.05 11.03
C GLU A 56 -1.10 -8.79 11.44
N LEU A 57 -1.29 -7.83 10.51
CA LEU A 57 -2.21 -6.71 10.73
C LEU A 57 -3.63 -7.18 11.02
N GLY A 58 -4.16 -8.09 10.19
CA GLY A 58 -5.50 -8.64 10.33
C GLY A 58 -5.69 -9.30 11.69
N LYS A 59 -4.71 -10.06 12.19
CA LYS A 59 -4.73 -10.66 13.53
C LYS A 59 -4.84 -9.60 14.62
N TYR A 60 -4.00 -8.55 14.56
CA TYR A 60 -4.08 -7.43 15.50
C TYR A 60 -5.48 -6.80 15.50
N LEU A 61 -6.05 -6.54 14.32
CA LEU A 61 -7.38 -5.97 14.20
C LEU A 61 -8.46 -6.91 14.74
N ALA A 62 -8.36 -8.21 14.45
CA ALA A 62 -9.26 -9.25 14.92
C ALA A 62 -9.33 -9.30 16.44
N ASP A 63 -8.19 -9.11 17.11
CA ASP A 63 -8.10 -9.16 18.57
C ASP A 63 -8.57 -7.86 19.24
N LYS A 64 -8.35 -6.70 18.61
CA LYS A 64 -8.67 -5.39 19.18
C LYS A 64 -10.06 -4.85 18.83
N PHE A 65 -10.58 -5.22 17.66
CA PHE A 65 -11.76 -4.57 17.07
C PHE A 65 -12.80 -5.57 16.56
N ALA A 66 -12.88 -6.76 17.18
CA ALA A 66 -13.90 -7.76 16.86
C ALA A 66 -15.31 -7.16 16.80
N GLY A 67 -16.13 -7.64 15.85
CA GLY A 67 -17.48 -7.18 15.58
C GLY A 67 -17.58 -5.92 14.70
N SER A 68 -16.47 -5.24 14.41
CA SER A 68 -16.49 -4.01 13.62
C SER A 68 -16.83 -4.27 12.15
N LYS A 69 -17.54 -3.31 11.54
CA LYS A 69 -17.77 -3.24 10.09
C LYS A 69 -16.61 -2.51 9.42
N VAL A 70 -16.12 -3.09 8.33
CA VAL A 70 -14.89 -2.66 7.67
C VAL A 70 -15.14 -2.35 6.21
N VAL A 71 -14.63 -1.21 5.76
CA VAL A 71 -14.48 -0.90 4.34
C VAL A 71 -13.01 -1.02 4.00
N VAL A 72 -12.71 -1.75 2.92
CA VAL A 72 -11.33 -1.95 2.45
C VAL A 72 -11.15 -1.28 1.11
N MET A 73 -10.22 -0.34 1.02
CA MET A 73 -9.79 0.25 -0.24
C MET A 73 -8.66 -0.58 -0.85
N VAL A 74 -8.90 -1.13 -2.04
CA VAL A 74 -8.00 -2.06 -2.75
C VAL A 74 -7.39 -1.40 -3.98
N ASP A 75 -6.32 -1.98 -4.49
CA ASP A 75 -5.64 -1.51 -5.71
C ASP A 75 -6.51 -1.79 -6.96
N PRO A 76 -6.96 -0.75 -7.69
CA PRO A 76 -7.75 -0.96 -8.89
C PRO A 76 -6.95 -1.63 -10.02
N MET A 77 -5.61 -1.58 -10.02
CA MET A 77 -4.76 -2.25 -11.01
C MET A 77 -4.78 -3.78 -10.91
N LEU A 78 -5.32 -4.31 -9.80
CA LEU A 78 -5.56 -5.73 -9.59
C LEU A 78 -6.99 -6.14 -9.96
N ARG A 79 -7.84 -5.17 -10.31
CA ARG A 79 -9.28 -5.38 -10.60
C ARG A 79 -9.64 -5.03 -12.04
N PHE A 80 -8.93 -4.07 -12.64
CA PHE A 80 -9.18 -3.62 -14.00
C PHE A 80 -7.88 -3.51 -14.79
N ASP A 81 -7.96 -3.71 -16.11
CA ASP A 81 -6.87 -3.32 -17.01
C ASP A 81 -6.88 -1.81 -17.31
N MET A 82 -5.88 -1.35 -18.05
CA MET A 82 -5.71 0.04 -18.48
C MET A 82 -6.85 0.59 -19.37
N TYR A 83 -7.69 -0.30 -19.91
CA TYR A 83 -8.84 0.03 -20.74
C TYR A 83 -10.15 -0.03 -19.94
N GLY A 84 -10.07 -0.29 -18.62
CA GLY A 84 -11.22 -0.36 -17.72
C GLY A 84 -11.95 -1.70 -17.75
N ALA A 85 -11.44 -2.71 -18.44
CA ALA A 85 -12.04 -4.04 -18.44
C ALA A 85 -11.70 -4.78 -17.14
N PRO A 86 -12.66 -5.50 -16.51
CA PRO A 86 -12.40 -6.25 -15.30
C PRO A 86 -11.40 -7.38 -15.57
N ILE A 87 -10.46 -7.56 -14.65
CA ILE A 87 -9.46 -8.63 -14.68
C ILE A 87 -9.46 -9.39 -13.36
N GLN A 88 -9.03 -10.65 -13.42
CA GLN A 88 -8.81 -11.45 -12.24
C GLN A 88 -7.30 -11.58 -12.00
N ARG A 89 -6.83 -10.95 -10.92
CA ARG A 89 -5.45 -11.10 -10.42
C ARG A 89 -5.49 -11.51 -8.96
N GLU A 90 -4.47 -12.25 -8.56
CA GLU A 90 -4.26 -12.52 -7.14
C GLU A 90 -3.94 -11.19 -6.42
N ASP A 91 -4.55 -11.00 -5.26
CA ASP A 91 -4.31 -9.86 -4.37
C ASP A 91 -3.82 -10.39 -3.02
N PRO A 92 -2.52 -10.75 -2.91
CA PRO A 92 -2.00 -11.37 -1.69
C PRO A 92 -2.14 -10.46 -0.46
N ILE A 93 -2.16 -9.15 -0.66
CA ILE A 93 -2.34 -8.16 0.41
C ILE A 93 -3.75 -8.24 0.96
N LEU A 94 -4.78 -8.21 0.11
CA LEU A 94 -6.17 -8.38 0.55
C LEU A 94 -6.44 -9.76 1.14
N GLU A 95 -5.92 -10.81 0.51
CA GLU A 95 -6.12 -12.18 0.99
C GLU A 95 -5.43 -12.42 2.34
N GLY A 96 -4.22 -11.88 2.53
CA GLY A 96 -3.55 -11.88 3.82
C GLY A 96 -4.36 -11.18 4.90
N LEU A 97 -4.93 -10.00 4.58
CA LEU A 97 -5.81 -9.27 5.49
C LEU A 97 -7.03 -10.12 5.88
N LYS A 98 -7.75 -10.67 4.91
CA LYS A 98 -8.93 -11.53 5.13
C LYS A 98 -8.59 -12.74 6.01
N GLN A 99 -7.46 -13.41 5.76
CA GLN A 99 -6.97 -14.52 6.59
C GLN A 99 -6.73 -14.07 8.04
N GLY A 100 -6.08 -12.92 8.24
CA GLY A 100 -5.78 -12.39 9.57
C GLY A 100 -7.03 -11.97 10.34
N LEU A 101 -8.02 -11.37 9.66
CA LEU A 101 -9.29 -10.97 10.27
C LEU A 101 -10.11 -12.17 10.79
N ALA A 102 -9.93 -13.35 10.18
CA ALA A 102 -10.53 -14.62 10.60
C ALA A 102 -12.04 -14.53 10.91
N ASN A 103 -12.79 -13.77 10.09
CA ASN A 103 -14.21 -13.47 10.25
C ASN A 103 -14.61 -12.79 11.59
N LYS A 104 -13.65 -12.31 12.39
CA LYS A 104 -13.94 -11.53 13.60
C LYS A 104 -14.42 -10.11 13.27
N LEU A 105 -14.11 -9.60 12.08
CA LEU A 105 -14.61 -8.34 11.54
C LEU A 105 -15.35 -8.61 10.24
N THR A 106 -16.35 -7.78 9.93
CA THR A 106 -17.15 -7.92 8.70
C THR A 106 -16.68 -6.91 7.67
N ILE A 107 -16.11 -7.39 6.55
CA ILE A 107 -15.88 -6.53 5.38
C ILE A 107 -17.23 -6.26 4.73
N VAL A 108 -17.74 -5.03 4.88
CA VAL A 108 -19.03 -4.61 4.32
C VAL A 108 -18.91 -4.11 2.88
N SER A 109 -17.71 -3.69 2.47
CA SER A 109 -17.44 -3.28 1.10
C SER A 109 -15.94 -3.31 0.79
N GLU A 110 -15.61 -3.74 -0.43
CA GLU A 110 -14.32 -3.51 -1.07
C GLU A 110 -14.50 -2.41 -2.10
N ILE A 111 -13.75 -1.33 -1.98
CA ILE A 111 -13.82 -0.17 -2.87
C ILE A 111 -12.48 0.07 -3.55
N SER A 112 -12.50 0.68 -4.73
CA SER A 112 -11.27 1.06 -5.45
C SER A 112 -11.51 2.34 -6.24
N PRO A 113 -10.54 3.26 -6.30
CA PRO A 113 -10.69 4.48 -7.10
C PRO A 113 -10.81 4.15 -8.58
N LYS A 114 -11.59 4.95 -9.31
CA LYS A 114 -11.75 4.81 -10.75
C LYS A 114 -10.47 5.27 -11.46
N MET A 115 -9.82 4.32 -12.13
CA MET A 115 -8.63 4.60 -12.94
C MET A 115 -8.99 5.44 -14.17
N PRO A 116 -8.10 6.33 -14.63
CA PRO A 116 -8.22 6.90 -15.95
C PRO A 116 -8.10 5.79 -16.99
N VAL A 117 -9.09 5.68 -17.86
CA VAL A 117 -9.10 4.70 -18.95
C VAL A 117 -8.39 5.30 -20.15
N LYS A 118 -7.42 4.57 -20.72
CA LYS A 118 -6.79 4.96 -21.98
C LYS A 118 -7.64 4.49 -23.15
N GLU A 119 -7.69 5.28 -24.21
CA GLU A 119 -8.21 4.80 -25.49
C GLU A 119 -7.31 3.69 -26.02
N LYS A 120 -7.92 2.58 -26.43
CA LYS A 120 -7.20 1.48 -27.05
C LYS A 120 -6.70 1.93 -28.41
N LYS A 121 -5.41 2.25 -28.51
CA LYS A 121 -4.77 2.59 -29.78
C LYS A 121 -4.64 1.32 -30.62
N GLU A 122 -4.92 1.42 -31.91
CA GLU A 122 -4.60 0.34 -32.82
C GLU A 122 -3.08 0.13 -32.85
N PRO A 123 -2.62 -1.13 -32.91
CA PRO A 123 -1.20 -1.40 -33.03
C PRO A 123 -0.64 -0.71 -34.28
N VAL A 124 0.54 -0.10 -34.17
CA VAL A 124 1.18 0.57 -35.30
C VAL A 124 2.17 -0.41 -35.94
N ALA A 125 2.07 -0.58 -37.26
CA ALA A 125 3.05 -1.33 -38.03
C ALA A 125 4.40 -0.59 -38.02
N GLY A 126 5.44 -1.26 -37.55
CA GLY A 126 6.82 -0.79 -37.59
C GLY A 126 7.39 -0.76 -39.01
N PRO A 127 8.59 -0.18 -39.20
CA PRO A 127 9.26 -0.07 -40.50
C PRO A 127 9.51 -1.43 -41.20
N ASP A 128 9.53 -2.50 -40.42
CA ASP A 128 9.74 -3.90 -40.78
C ASP A 128 8.42 -4.71 -40.86
N GLY A 129 7.27 -4.06 -40.67
CA GLY A 129 5.97 -4.72 -40.61
C GLY A 129 5.69 -5.43 -39.27
N GLU A 130 6.59 -5.37 -38.30
CA GLU A 130 6.32 -5.87 -36.96
C GLU A 130 5.37 -4.90 -36.24
N MET A 131 4.31 -5.45 -35.65
CA MET A 131 3.36 -4.66 -34.86
C MET A 131 4.07 -4.21 -33.58
N MET A 132 4.43 -2.93 -33.49
CA MET A 132 5.05 -2.40 -32.29
C MET A 132 4.00 -2.29 -31.19
N PRO A 133 4.18 -2.96 -30.03
CA PRO A 133 3.32 -2.72 -28.89
C PRO A 133 3.54 -1.27 -28.46
N MET A 134 2.49 -0.45 -28.52
CA MET A 134 2.53 0.86 -27.89
C MET A 134 2.85 0.66 -26.41
N ASP A 135 3.76 1.50 -25.89
CA ASP A 135 4.22 1.42 -24.52
C ASP A 135 3.08 1.87 -23.59
N ASP A 136 2.16 0.95 -23.33
CA ASP A 136 0.98 1.19 -22.52
C ASP A 136 1.32 1.12 -21.03
N MET A 137 2.31 1.90 -20.60
CA MET A 137 2.59 2.08 -19.18
C MET A 137 1.43 2.85 -18.54
N MET A 138 0.85 2.31 -17.48
CA MET A 138 -0.16 3.02 -16.70
C MET A 138 0.49 4.20 -15.98
N GLU A 139 -0.21 5.34 -15.93
CA GLU A 139 0.27 6.48 -15.16
C GLU A 139 0.34 6.11 -13.67
N PRO A 140 1.41 6.51 -12.94
CA PRO A 140 1.50 6.30 -11.51
C PRO A 140 0.26 6.80 -10.79
N MET A 141 -0.20 6.06 -9.77
CA MET A 141 -1.45 6.35 -9.08
C MET A 141 -1.49 7.78 -8.51
N GLU A 142 -0.34 8.28 -8.05
CA GLU A 142 -0.16 9.62 -7.50
C GLU A 142 -0.52 10.74 -8.48
N MET A 143 -0.49 10.47 -9.79
CA MET A 143 -0.81 11.44 -10.83
C MET A 143 -2.31 11.66 -11.01
N TRP A 144 -3.15 10.69 -10.63
CA TRP A 144 -4.59 10.72 -10.94
C TRP A 144 -5.50 10.39 -9.75
N PHE A 145 -4.98 9.82 -8.66
CA PHE A 145 -5.76 9.54 -7.46
C PHE A 145 -5.73 10.76 -6.52
N THR A 146 -6.87 11.47 -6.45
CA THR A 146 -7.03 12.69 -5.64
C THR A 146 -8.01 12.48 -4.49
N ALA A 147 -8.05 13.43 -3.56
CA ALA A 147 -9.03 13.46 -2.47
C ALA A 147 -10.48 13.38 -2.97
N GLU A 148 -10.80 14.06 -4.07
CA GLU A 148 -12.13 14.07 -4.68
C GLU A 148 -12.51 12.66 -5.17
N LYS A 149 -11.58 11.97 -5.83
CA LYS A 149 -11.81 10.57 -6.25
C LYS A 149 -12.00 9.63 -5.07
N LEU A 150 -11.30 9.85 -3.96
CA LEU A 150 -11.56 9.09 -2.73
C LEU A 150 -12.96 9.40 -2.19
N ALA A 151 -13.37 10.68 -2.15
CA ALA A 151 -14.69 11.08 -1.67
C ALA A 151 -15.83 10.43 -2.46
N GLU A 152 -15.69 10.29 -3.78
CA GLU A 152 -16.68 9.66 -4.66
C GLU A 152 -16.94 8.18 -4.37
N ILE A 153 -15.96 7.47 -3.84
CA ILE A 153 -16.04 6.02 -3.59
C ILE A 153 -16.29 5.68 -2.12
N LEU A 154 -16.19 6.65 -1.21
CA LEU A 154 -16.44 6.43 0.21
C LEU A 154 -17.92 6.09 0.41
N PRO A 155 -18.25 4.98 1.10
CA PRO A 155 -19.63 4.65 1.40
C PRO A 155 -20.19 5.60 2.46
N ALA A 156 -21.50 5.54 2.68
CA ALA A 156 -22.16 6.30 3.72
C ALA A 156 -21.45 6.12 5.07
N LYS A 157 -21.19 7.23 5.77
CA LYS A 157 -20.39 7.26 7.00
C LYS A 157 -20.86 6.21 8.02
N ASP A 158 -22.16 6.01 8.19
CA ASP A 158 -22.70 5.09 9.20
C ASP A 158 -22.70 3.61 8.80
N SER A 159 -22.23 3.26 7.60
CA SER A 159 -22.19 1.87 7.13
C SER A 159 -20.97 1.08 7.64
N TYR A 160 -19.96 1.76 8.19
CA TYR A 160 -18.70 1.14 8.61
C TYR A 160 -18.09 1.82 9.85
N ASP A 161 -17.23 1.08 10.56
CA ASP A 161 -16.51 1.55 11.74
C ASP A 161 -15.03 1.84 11.44
N ILE A 162 -14.45 1.03 10.55
CA ILE A 162 -13.04 1.04 10.20
C ILE A 162 -12.88 1.18 8.69
N PHE A 163 -12.07 2.15 8.27
CA PHE A 163 -11.58 2.28 6.91
C PHE A 163 -10.15 1.74 6.83
N ILE A 164 -9.93 0.71 6.03
CA ILE A 164 -8.61 0.13 5.77
C ILE A 164 -8.20 0.51 4.36
N THR A 165 -7.05 1.16 4.20
CA THR A 165 -6.49 1.41 2.87
C THR A 165 -5.27 0.53 2.61
N LEU A 166 -5.30 -0.17 1.47
CA LEU A 166 -4.19 -0.98 0.96
C LEU A 166 -3.26 -0.22 0.00
N ILE A 167 -3.65 0.99 -0.39
CA ILE A 167 -2.96 1.84 -1.39
C ILE A 167 -2.60 3.23 -0.85
N GLY A 168 -2.76 3.44 0.47
CA GLY A 168 -2.57 4.74 1.10
C GLY A 168 -3.73 5.71 0.86
N ILE A 169 -3.51 6.99 1.17
CA ILE A 169 -4.47 8.07 0.95
C ILE A 169 -3.87 9.07 -0.03
N PRO A 170 -4.71 9.77 -0.83
CA PRO A 170 -4.21 10.75 -1.78
C PRO A 170 -3.57 11.94 -1.05
N SER A 171 -2.51 12.49 -1.63
CA SER A 171 -1.82 13.69 -1.14
C SER A 171 -2.28 14.98 -1.85
N THR A 172 -3.02 14.85 -2.95
CA THR A 172 -3.51 15.95 -3.78
C THR A 172 -5.01 16.17 -3.60
N GLY A 173 -5.48 17.40 -3.90
CA GLY A 173 -6.88 17.80 -3.71
C GLY A 173 -7.20 18.21 -2.27
N ASN A 174 -8.49 18.28 -1.93
CA ASN A 174 -8.95 18.69 -0.61
C ASN A 174 -8.97 17.53 0.41
N VAL A 175 -7.79 17.00 0.74
CA VAL A 175 -7.60 15.88 1.69
C VAL A 175 -8.25 16.17 3.05
N LEU A 176 -8.17 17.41 3.52
CA LEU A 176 -8.77 17.81 4.81
C LEU A 176 -10.29 17.62 4.83
N SER A 177 -10.99 17.93 3.72
CA SER A 177 -12.44 17.73 3.62
C SER A 177 -12.80 16.25 3.68
N VAL A 178 -12.03 15.39 3.03
CA VAL A 178 -12.23 13.93 3.07
C VAL A 178 -11.96 13.37 4.46
N MET A 179 -10.90 13.82 5.12
CA MET A 179 -10.65 13.44 6.51
C MET A 179 -11.78 13.85 7.44
N LYS A 180 -12.33 15.06 7.26
CA LYS A 180 -13.50 15.53 8.01
C LYS A 180 -14.75 14.69 7.79
N SER A 181 -15.00 14.23 6.56
CA SER A 181 -16.16 13.35 6.30
C SER A 181 -16.03 12.01 7.05
N MET A 182 -14.80 11.55 7.27
CA MET A 182 -14.48 10.35 8.06
C MET A 182 -14.28 10.61 9.56
N ALA A 183 -14.61 11.81 10.07
CA ALA A 183 -14.45 12.14 11.49
C ALA A 183 -15.08 11.09 12.42
N GLY A 184 -14.33 10.62 13.41
CA GLY A 184 -14.77 9.65 14.40
C GLY A 184 -14.67 8.19 13.94
N LYS A 185 -14.28 7.94 12.69
CA LYS A 185 -13.97 6.60 12.20
C LYS A 185 -12.55 6.20 12.57
N LYS A 186 -12.30 4.90 12.57
CA LYS A 186 -10.94 4.35 12.68
C LYS A 186 -10.34 4.25 11.28
N ILE A 187 -9.06 4.55 11.14
CA ILE A 187 -8.31 4.34 9.90
C ILE A 187 -7.16 3.37 10.13
N VAL A 188 -6.95 2.47 9.17
CA VAL A 188 -5.83 1.54 9.10
C VAL A 188 -5.08 1.76 7.79
N LEU A 189 -3.76 1.84 7.89
CA LEU A 189 -2.89 2.18 6.76
C LEU A 189 -1.96 1.00 6.44
N VAL A 190 -2.07 0.42 5.25
CA VAL A 190 -1.10 -0.57 4.77
C VAL A 190 -0.20 0.11 3.73
N GLY A 191 1.07 0.27 4.07
CA GLY A 191 2.01 1.04 3.27
C GLY A 191 1.66 2.54 3.23
N GLY A 192 2.10 3.19 2.15
CA GLY A 192 1.88 4.62 1.91
C GLY A 192 2.88 5.54 2.61
N ASP A 193 2.58 6.84 2.55
CA ASP A 193 3.43 7.90 3.11
C ASP A 193 3.52 7.81 4.64
N THR A 194 4.73 7.54 5.15
CA THR A 194 5.01 7.41 6.57
C THR A 194 4.86 8.74 7.31
N MET A 195 5.02 9.88 6.64
CA MET A 195 4.82 11.19 7.26
C MET A 195 3.37 11.39 7.67
N THR A 196 2.42 11.08 6.78
CA THR A 196 0.99 11.21 7.05
C THR A 196 0.56 10.21 8.11
N MET A 197 1.09 8.98 8.06
CA MET A 197 0.92 8.01 9.12
C MET A 197 1.34 8.57 10.49
N ALA A 198 2.54 9.18 10.58
CA ALA A 198 3.02 9.78 11.82
C ALA A 198 2.13 10.92 12.33
N LYS A 199 1.61 11.77 11.43
CA LYS A 199 0.68 12.86 11.80
C LYS A 199 -0.61 12.29 12.40
N LEU A 200 -1.18 11.26 11.78
CA LEU A 200 -2.41 10.64 12.25
C LEU A 200 -2.24 9.97 13.62
N PHE A 201 -1.14 9.25 13.86
CA PHE A 201 -0.87 8.66 15.16
C PHE A 201 -0.54 9.70 16.24
N ALA A 202 0.21 10.76 15.89
CA ALA A 202 0.55 11.83 16.84
C ALA A 202 -0.68 12.61 17.30
N ALA A 203 -1.68 12.78 16.44
CA ALA A 203 -2.92 13.46 16.77
C ALA A 203 -3.81 12.62 17.73
N GLY A 204 -3.77 11.29 17.61
CA GLY A 204 -4.48 10.36 18.49
C GLY A 204 -5.98 10.62 18.57
N ASP A 205 -6.60 10.33 19.71
CA ASP A 205 -8.05 10.46 19.91
C ASP A 205 -8.55 11.91 19.88
N LYS A 206 -7.66 12.90 20.06
CA LYS A 206 -8.03 14.33 20.07
C LYS A 206 -8.59 14.79 18.73
N GLN A 207 -8.25 14.10 17.62
CA GLN A 207 -8.75 14.45 16.30
C GLN A 207 -10.11 13.80 15.96
N ALA A 208 -10.65 12.93 16.81
CA ALA A 208 -11.86 12.16 16.51
C ALA A 208 -13.08 13.03 16.14
N SER A 209 -13.16 14.27 16.64
CA SER A 209 -14.23 15.21 16.29
C SER A 209 -14.09 15.84 14.90
N ILE A 210 -12.92 15.77 14.27
CA ILE A 210 -12.59 16.48 13.02
C ILE A 210 -11.93 15.60 11.95
N ALA A 211 -11.51 14.37 12.27
CA ALA A 211 -10.78 13.46 11.40
C ALA A 211 -10.89 12.00 11.90
N PRO A 212 -10.55 10.99 11.08
CA PRO A 212 -10.44 9.62 11.57
C PRO A 212 -9.23 9.46 12.50
N VAL A 213 -9.28 8.46 13.37
CA VAL A 213 -8.19 8.10 14.29
C VAL A 213 -7.42 6.90 13.74
N ALA A 214 -6.11 7.02 13.55
CA ALA A 214 -5.28 5.89 13.16
C ALA A 214 -5.17 4.88 14.31
N VAL A 215 -5.53 3.63 14.03
CA VAL A 215 -5.53 2.55 15.03
C VAL A 215 -4.55 1.43 14.74
N ALA A 216 -4.12 1.31 13.49
CA ALA A 216 -3.07 0.39 13.09
C ALA A 216 -2.44 0.85 11.78
N ALA A 217 -1.18 0.54 11.58
CA ALA A 217 -0.56 0.63 10.28
C ALA A 217 0.52 -0.43 10.11
N VAL A 218 0.77 -0.85 8.87
CA VAL A 218 1.96 -1.63 8.54
C VAL A 218 2.82 -0.85 7.57
N THR A 219 4.11 -0.80 7.86
CA THR A 219 5.13 -0.21 6.98
C THR A 219 6.35 -1.10 6.92
N TYR A 220 7.30 -0.78 6.03
CA TYR A 220 8.55 -1.51 5.93
C TYR A 220 9.41 -1.32 7.19
N ASN A 221 10.17 -2.35 7.54
CA ASN A 221 11.20 -2.26 8.55
C ASN A 221 12.44 -1.60 7.93
N PRO A 222 12.98 -0.48 8.47
CA PRO A 222 14.21 0.12 7.97
C PRO A 222 15.44 -0.82 8.03
N LYS A 223 15.36 -1.88 8.83
CA LYS A 223 16.36 -2.96 8.94
C LYS A 223 15.94 -4.21 8.17
N ALA A 224 15.03 -4.08 7.19
CA ALA A 224 14.51 -5.22 6.44
C ALA A 224 15.62 -6.01 5.75
N ILE A 225 15.51 -7.34 5.79
CA ILE A 225 16.45 -8.24 5.12
C ILE A 225 15.77 -8.84 3.90
N TYR A 226 16.31 -8.52 2.73
CA TYR A 226 15.94 -9.11 1.44
C TYR A 226 17.04 -10.09 1.05
N ASP A 227 16.74 -11.38 1.18
CA ASP A 227 17.63 -12.47 0.81
C ASP A 227 16.85 -13.53 0.02
N ASP A 228 17.57 -14.50 -0.52
CA ASP A 228 17.06 -15.66 -1.25
C ASP A 228 16.64 -16.82 -0.33
N LYS A 229 16.72 -16.62 0.98
CA LYS A 229 16.45 -17.69 1.95
C LYS A 229 14.95 -18.00 2.02
N PRO A 230 14.59 -19.25 2.37
CA PRO A 230 13.21 -19.60 2.64
C PRO A 230 12.58 -18.69 3.69
N ILE A 231 11.28 -18.45 3.54
CA ILE A 231 10.50 -17.67 4.51
C ILE A 231 10.54 -18.39 5.86
N PRO A 232 10.81 -17.68 6.97
CA PRO A 232 10.76 -18.27 8.29
C PRO A 232 9.41 -18.97 8.55
N LYS A 233 9.45 -20.17 9.14
CA LYS A 233 8.22 -20.91 9.48
C LYS A 233 7.40 -20.21 10.57
N ASN A 234 8.07 -19.43 11.42
CA ASN A 234 7.41 -18.59 12.40
C ASN A 234 6.86 -17.33 11.72
N ALA A 235 5.53 -17.17 11.75
CA ALA A 235 4.87 -16.05 11.07
C ALA A 235 5.31 -14.67 11.59
N LYS A 236 5.57 -14.55 12.91
CA LYS A 236 6.04 -13.30 13.51
C LYS A 236 7.48 -13.00 13.09
N GLU A 237 8.35 -14.00 13.06
CA GLU A 237 9.73 -13.84 12.58
C GLU A 237 9.75 -13.40 11.11
N ALA A 238 8.91 -14.03 10.27
CA ALA A 238 8.79 -13.65 8.87
C ALA A 238 8.26 -12.21 8.70
N PHE A 239 7.29 -11.80 9.51
CA PHE A 239 6.79 -10.42 9.52
C PHE A 239 7.88 -9.43 9.95
N ASP A 240 8.48 -9.64 11.13
CA ASP A 240 9.46 -8.72 11.73
C ASP A 240 10.72 -8.57 10.85
N LYS A 241 11.02 -9.57 10.01
CA LYS A 241 12.12 -9.53 9.03
C LYS A 241 11.98 -8.39 8.01
N ARG A 242 10.77 -7.96 7.68
CA ARG A 242 10.52 -6.98 6.60
C ARG A 242 9.58 -5.84 6.96
N TYR A 243 8.78 -6.00 8.01
CA TYR A 243 7.68 -5.10 8.31
C TYR A 243 7.67 -4.68 9.77
N LEU A 244 7.00 -3.56 10.02
CA LEU A 244 6.68 -3.05 11.35
C LEU A 244 5.17 -2.86 11.44
N LEU A 245 4.57 -3.35 12.52
CA LEU A 245 3.21 -3.02 12.92
C LEU A 245 3.27 -1.81 13.83
N ILE A 246 2.61 -0.72 13.44
CA ILE A 246 2.51 0.52 14.20
C ILE A 246 1.11 0.61 14.78
N THR A 247 1.03 0.90 16.07
CA THR A 247 -0.20 1.03 16.84
C THR A 247 -0.12 2.26 17.74
N PRO A 248 -1.25 2.75 18.29
CA PRO A 248 -1.21 3.87 19.22
C PRO A 248 -0.30 3.59 20.44
N GLU A 249 -0.22 2.33 20.87
CA GLU A 249 0.58 1.93 22.03
C GLU A 249 2.09 1.93 21.77
N ASN A 250 2.53 1.59 20.55
CA ASN A 250 3.96 1.47 20.24
C ASN A 250 4.52 2.64 19.41
N PHE A 251 3.67 3.53 18.90
CA PHE A 251 4.07 4.55 17.93
C PHE A 251 5.23 5.42 18.42
N GLN A 252 5.23 5.85 19.68
CA GLN A 252 6.33 6.68 20.21
C GLN A 252 7.66 5.92 20.23
N THR A 253 7.64 4.66 20.66
CA THR A 253 8.82 3.80 20.67
C THR A 253 9.35 3.60 19.24
N VAL A 254 8.48 3.21 18.30
CA VAL A 254 8.85 3.01 16.90
C VAL A 254 9.40 4.29 16.29
N LYS A 255 8.79 5.44 16.58
CA LYS A 255 9.24 6.75 16.09
C LYS A 255 10.63 7.13 16.63
N THR A 256 10.94 6.81 17.88
CA THR A 256 12.26 7.08 18.45
C THR A 256 13.32 6.12 17.91
N GLU A 257 13.02 4.82 17.81
CA GLU A 257 13.95 3.81 17.30
C GLU A 257 14.24 3.94 15.80
N HIS A 258 13.27 4.47 15.05
CA HIS A 258 13.32 4.64 13.60
C HIS A 258 13.03 6.09 13.21
N SER A 259 13.75 7.06 13.78
CA SER A 259 13.52 8.49 13.54
C SER A 259 13.48 8.88 12.05
N ASN A 260 14.34 8.28 11.23
CA ASN A 260 14.38 8.51 9.78
C ASN A 260 13.17 7.97 9.02
N LEU A 261 12.42 7.02 9.59
CA LEU A 261 11.22 6.46 8.97
C LEU A 261 10.11 7.51 8.83
N PHE A 262 10.08 8.50 9.73
CA PHE A 262 9.05 9.53 9.79
C PHE A 262 9.61 10.95 9.59
N ALA A 263 10.87 11.07 9.16
CA ALA A 263 11.55 12.34 8.93
C ALA A 263 11.18 12.93 7.56
N MET A 264 11.29 14.27 7.45
CA MET A 264 11.13 15.04 6.20
C MET A 264 12.33 14.90 5.28
#